data_AF-A0A846D759-F1
#
_entry.id   AF-A0A846D759-F1
#
_cell.length_a   1.000
_cell.length_b   1.000
_cell.length_c   1.000
_cell.angle_alpha   90.00
_cell.angle_beta   90.00
_cell.angle_gamma   90.00
#
_symmetry.space_group_name_H-M   'P 1'
#
loop_
_entity.id
_entity.type
_entity.pdbx_description
1 polymer ?
#
loop_
_entity_poly.entity_id
_entity_poly.type
_entity_poly.pdbx_seq_one_letter_code
_entity_poly.pdbx_strand_id
1 'polypeptide(L)' 'KQKEKLLEMKNASPQIEVMHQMKEEFTEIFENSKNLGEGTLNLAEWLIKAKSFFPKTVRTLKNWFVEIVGYFEQRTTQLL' A
#
# COMPACT_ATOMS: atom_id res chain seq x y z
N LYS A 1 9.00 -1.33 23.27
CA LYS A 1 10.23 -0.78 22.62
C LYS A 1 10.05 -0.36 21.16
N GLN A 2 9.80 -1.23 20.16
CA GLN A 2 9.64 -0.75 18.76
C GLN A 2 8.40 0.14 18.53
N LYS A 3 7.24 -0.23 19.11
CA LYS A 3 5.99 0.54 18.99
C LYS A 3 6.06 1.93 19.63
N GLU A 4 6.73 2.08 20.77
CA GLU A 4 6.89 3.35 21.48
C GLU A 4 7.78 4.33 20.71
N LYS A 5 8.88 3.84 20.13
CA LYS A 5 9.78 4.65 19.31
C LYS A 5 9.10 5.15 18.03
N LEU A 6 8.20 4.35 17.47
CA LEU A 6 7.32 4.75 16.37
C LEU A 6 6.34 5.87 16.77
N LEU A 7 5.83 5.82 18.01
CA LEU A 7 4.93 6.84 18.56
C LEU A 7 5.67 8.18 18.76
N GLU A 8 6.90 8.16 19.28
CA GLU A 8 7.74 9.35 19.43
C GLU A 8 8.12 9.98 18.08
N MET A 9 8.39 9.15 17.05
CA MET A 9 8.66 9.64 15.69
C MET A 9 7.42 10.20 15.00
N LYS A 10 6.22 9.66 15.28
CA LYS A 10 4.95 10.24 14.81
C LYS A 10 4.73 11.66 15.36
N ASN A 11 5.12 11.91 16.60
CA ASN A 11 5.03 13.24 17.21
C ASN A 11 6.07 14.25 16.68
N ALA A 12 7.09 13.80 15.95
CA ALA A 12 8.21 14.64 15.50
C ALA A 12 7.99 15.31 14.13
N SER A 13 7.05 14.84 13.30
CA SER A 13 6.73 15.46 12.01
C SER A 13 5.38 15.00 11.44
N PRO A 14 4.47 15.92 11.06
CA PRO A 14 3.24 15.60 10.34
C PRO A 14 3.46 14.78 9.06
N GLN A 15 4.63 14.94 8.42
CA GLN A 15 4.97 14.18 7.22
C GLN A 15 5.19 12.69 7.51
N ILE A 16 5.77 12.36 8.67
CA ILE A 16 6.00 10.95 9.08
C ILE A 16 4.67 10.26 9.35
N GLU A 17 3.72 10.97 9.96
CA GLU A 17 2.38 10.45 10.18
C GLU A 17 1.65 10.15 8.87
N VAL A 18 1.68 11.08 7.91
CA VAL A 18 1.10 10.86 6.57
C VAL A 18 1.75 9.65 5.89
N MET A 19 3.08 9.57 5.91
CA MET A 19 3.81 8.43 5.33
C MET A 19 3.47 7.10 6.00
N HIS A 20 3.20 7.10 7.31
CA HIS A 20 2.75 5.91 8.02
C HIS A 20 1.34 5.51 7.60
N GLN A 21 0.38 6.45 7.58
CA GLN A 21 -0.99 6.17 7.14
C GLN A 21 -1.03 5.61 5.72
N MET A 22 -0.21 6.16 4.82
CA MET A 22 -0.09 5.64 3.45
C MET A 22 0.45 4.21 3.40
N LYS A 23 1.31 3.80 4.34
CA LYS A 23 1.75 2.39 4.41
C LYS A 23 0.65 1.47 4.92
N GLU A 24 -0.16 1.91 5.87
CA GLU A 24 -1.33 1.15 6.33
C GLU A 24 -2.35 0.98 5.20
N GLU A 25 -2.68 2.06 4.49
CA GLU A 25 -3.57 2.05 3.32
C GLU A 25 -3.07 1.08 2.24
N PHE A 26 -1.76 1.03 2.00
CA PHE A 26 -1.17 0.03 1.09
C PHE A 26 -1.47 -1.40 1.53
N THR A 27 -1.30 -1.72 2.82
CA THR A 27 -1.58 -3.06 3.36
C THR A 27 -3.05 -3.41 3.23
N GLU A 28 -3.95 -2.48 3.58
CA GLU A 28 -5.39 -2.67 3.52
C GLU A 28 -5.89 -3.03 2.12
N ILE A 29 -5.24 -2.51 1.06
CA ILE A 29 -5.56 -2.87 -0.33
C ILE A 29 -5.40 -4.38 -0.56
N PHE A 30 -4.35 -5.01 -0.02
CA PHE A 30 -4.12 -6.45 -0.18
C PHE A 30 -4.97 -7.32 0.74
N GLU A 31 -5.40 -6.78 1.88
CA GLU A 31 -6.20 -7.51 2.86
C GLU A 31 -7.70 -7.48 2.53
N ASN A 32 -8.20 -6.36 2.00
CA ASN A 32 -9.64 -6.11 1.90
C ASN A 32 -10.21 -6.12 0.47
N SER A 33 -9.37 -6.09 -0.57
CA SER A 33 -9.87 -6.13 -1.96
C SER A 33 -10.52 -7.47 -2.27
N LYS A 34 -11.76 -7.43 -2.79
CA LYS A 34 -12.58 -8.65 -2.97
C LYS A 34 -12.36 -9.33 -4.31
N ASN A 35 -11.81 -8.62 -5.28
CA ASN A 35 -11.58 -9.12 -6.63
C ASN A 35 -10.44 -8.34 -7.31
N LEU A 36 -10.00 -8.86 -8.46
CA LEU A 36 -8.95 -8.27 -9.27
C LEU A 36 -9.20 -6.80 -9.61
N GLY A 37 -10.42 -6.47 -10.06
CA GLY A 37 -10.74 -5.11 -10.49
C GLY A 37 -10.62 -4.11 -9.36
N GLU A 38 -11.19 -4.43 -8.20
CA GLU A 38 -11.12 -3.60 -6.99
C GLU A 38 -9.67 -3.42 -6.52
N GLY A 39 -8.91 -4.51 -6.38
CA GLY A 39 -7.51 -4.44 -5.93
C GLY A 39 -6.60 -3.69 -6.91
N THR A 40 -6.80 -3.89 -8.20
CA THR A 40 -6.06 -3.18 -9.25
C THR A 40 -6.33 -1.69 -9.21
N LEU A 41 -7.61 -1.29 -9.10
CA LEU A 41 -7.99 0.12 -9.06
C LEU A 41 -7.44 0.80 -7.81
N ASN A 42 -7.65 0.20 -6.64
CA ASN A 42 -7.19 0.76 -5.37
C ASN A 42 -5.66 0.88 -5.33
N LEU A 43 -4.92 -0.11 -5.85
CA LEU A 43 -3.46 -0.03 -5.95
C LEU A 43 -3.02 1.09 -6.91
N ALA A 44 -3.70 1.26 -8.05
CA ALA A 44 -3.39 2.32 -9.00
C ALA A 44 -3.60 3.72 -8.40
N GLU A 45 -4.70 3.93 -7.67
CA GLU A 45 -4.99 5.17 -6.95
C GLU A 45 -3.93 5.45 -5.88
N TRP A 46 -3.56 4.44 -5.10
CA TRP A 46 -2.51 4.54 -4.10
C TRP A 46 -1.16 4.94 -4.72
N LEU A 47 -0.78 4.37 -5.87
CA LEU A 47 0.48 4.72 -6.57
C LEU A 47 0.52 6.18 -7.01
N ILE A 48 -0.62 6.78 -7.36
CA ILE A 48 -0.71 8.20 -7.72
C ILE A 48 -0.44 9.06 -6.48
N LYS A 49 -1.14 8.76 -5.37
CA LYS A 49 -0.98 9.45 -4.08
C LYS A 49 0.43 9.30 -3.53
N ALA A 50 1.00 8.11 -3.59
CA ALA A 50 2.31 7.75 -3.04
C ALA A 50 3.51 8.33 -3.79
N LYS A 51 3.32 8.83 -5.01
CA LYS A 51 4.44 9.28 -5.85
C LYS A 51 5.27 10.40 -5.22
N SER A 52 4.63 11.34 -4.52
CA SER A 52 5.33 12.46 -3.86
C SER A 52 6.11 12.04 -2.63
N PHE A 53 5.68 10.99 -1.94
CA PHE A 53 6.28 10.51 -0.68
C PHE A 53 7.28 9.37 -0.89
N PHE A 54 7.03 8.51 -1.88
CA PHE A 54 7.77 7.27 -2.11
C PHE A 54 8.13 7.06 -3.61
N PRO A 55 8.80 8.01 -4.28
CA PRO A 55 9.00 7.96 -5.73
C PRO A 55 9.76 6.70 -6.19
N LYS A 56 10.73 6.23 -5.41
CA LYS A 56 11.47 4.99 -5.70
C LYS A 56 10.57 3.75 -5.56
N THR A 57 9.79 3.66 -4.48
CA THR A 57 8.84 2.57 -4.25
C THR A 57 7.79 2.51 -5.35
N VAL A 58 7.19 3.66 -5.69
CA VAL A 58 6.20 3.76 -6.77
C VAL A 58 6.80 3.32 -8.11
N ARG A 59 8.05 3.70 -8.42
CA ARG A 59 8.72 3.21 -9.63
C ARG A 59 8.86 1.70 -9.64
N THR A 60 9.30 1.10 -8.54
CA THR A 60 9.42 -0.35 -8.43
C THR A 60 8.07 -1.03 -8.61
N LEU A 61 7.04 -0.60 -7.87
CA LEU A 61 5.70 -1.19 -7.95
C LEU A 61 5.09 -1.07 -9.35
N LYS A 62 5.33 0.05 -10.06
CA LYS A 62 4.90 0.21 -11.46
C LYS A 62 5.58 -0.78 -12.41
N ASN A 63 6.87 -1.07 -12.21
CA ASN A 63 7.60 -2.03 -13.04
C ASN A 63 7.09 -3.47 -12.87
N TRP A 64 6.55 -3.79 -11.69
CA TRP A 64 6.03 -5.11 -11.32
C TRP A 64 4.50 -5.13 -11.23
N PHE A 65 3.83 -4.13 -11.82
CA PHE A 65 2.42 -3.89 -11.55
C PHE A 65 1.56 -5.08 -11.99
N VAL A 66 1.86 -5.66 -13.16
CA VAL A 66 1.12 -6.81 -13.71
C VAL A 66 1.24 -8.02 -12.79
N GLU A 67 2.44 -8.30 -12.29
CA GLU A 67 2.71 -9.41 -11.38
C GLU A 67 2.04 -9.19 -10.02
N ILE A 68 2.06 -7.96 -9.51
CA ILE A 68 1.44 -7.61 -8.23
C ILE A 68 -0.08 -7.76 -8.30
N VAL A 69 -0.73 -7.26 -9.36
CA VAL A 69 -2.20 -7.34 -9.45
C VAL A 69 -2.68 -8.78 -9.64
N GLY A 70 -1.84 -9.67 -10.16
CA GLY A 70 -2.13 -11.12 -10.21
C GLY A 70 -2.38 -11.73 -8.82
N TYR A 71 -1.91 -11.12 -7.73
CA TYR A 71 -2.23 -11.53 -6.37
C TYR A 71 -3.73 -11.53 -6.09
N PHE A 72 -4.45 -10.55 -6.62
CA PHE A 72 -5.89 -10.38 -6.39
C PHE A 72 -6.72 -11.47 -7.09
N GLU A 73 -6.21 -12.11 -8.15
CA GLU A 73 -6.85 -13.28 -8.78
C GLU A 73 -6.66 -14.57 -7.97
N GLN A 74 -5.51 -14.72 -7.32
CA GLN A 74 -5.18 -15.94 -6.56
C GLN A 74 -5.90 -15.99 -5.21
N ARG A 75 -6.11 -14.82 -4.57
CA ARG A 75 -6.86 -14.71 -3.30
C ARG A 75 -8.32 -15.12 -3.44
N THR A 76 -9.00 -14.73 -4.52
CA THR A 76 -10.40 -15.13 -4.76
C THR A 76 -10.52 -16.63 -4.97
N THR A 77 -9.51 -17.27 -5.55
CA THR A 77 -9.51 -18.72 -5.79
C THR A 77 -9.25 -19.54 -4.52
N GLN A 78 -8.55 -18.98 -3.53
CA GLN A 78 -8.31 -19.65 -2.23
C GLN A 78 -9.49 -19.55 -1.24
N LEU A 79 -10.42 -18.62 -1.46
CA LEU A 79 -11.59 -18.41 -0.59
C LEU A 79 -12.88 -19.07 -1.13
N LEU A 80 -12.81 -19.70 -2.31
CA LEU A 80 -13.88 -20.46 -2.97
C LEU A 80 -13.63 -21.97 -2.82
#